data_AF-A0A7I7SEM6-F1
#
_entry.id   AF-A0A7I7SEM6-F1
#
_cell.length_a   1.000
_cell.length_b   1.000
_cell.length_c   1.000
_cell.angle_alpha   90.00
_cell.angle_beta   90.00
_cell.angle_gamma   90.00
#
_symmetry.space_group_name_H-M   'P 1'
#
loop_
_entity.id
_entity.type
_entity.pdbx_description
1 polymer ?
#
loop_
_entity_poly.entity_id
_entity_poly.type
_entity_poly.pdbx_seq_one_letter_code
_entity_poly.pdbx_strand_id
1 'polypeptide(L)'
;MPWYPGADRRYLTQYWDGGRWLILLTESALRLENTWIALDDIAEVAYWSRTYMSFGTPYYAPRPRVERAFSVTDVHGTVTTLAMNWPGYFDNDEKRVAFSGLVEISRRMIEPRITERILATLHRGEQFTVKDGWAYLSLHRDGMTARTLRTHQAAWSDFYTVDVNPYFNNMDPIELTGQARLWVTRGGKPHLMTGLTTMVPNAVVLGSLLPACARRFGAR
;
A
#
# COMPACT_ATOMS: atom_id res chain seq x y z
N MET A 1 -11.10 21.69 6.95
CA MET A 1 -10.55 20.45 6.39
C MET A 1 -9.70 20.84 5.17
N PRO A 2 -8.41 20.45 5.09
CA PRO A 2 -7.51 20.80 3.99
C PRO A 2 -7.78 20.03 2.68
N TRP A 3 -8.69 19.04 2.74
CA TRP A 3 -9.30 18.43 1.57
C TRP A 3 -10.52 19.25 1.15
N TYR A 4 -10.53 19.68 -0.11
CA TYR A 4 -11.60 20.47 -0.69
C TYR A 4 -12.30 19.64 -1.78
N PRO A 5 -13.65 19.58 -1.80
CA PRO A 5 -14.34 19.08 -2.97
C PRO A 5 -14.00 19.97 -4.17
N GLY A 6 -13.91 19.41 -5.37
CA GLY A 6 -13.65 20.23 -6.56
C GLY A 6 -14.81 21.20 -6.79
N ALA A 7 -14.50 22.50 -6.72
CA ALA A 7 -15.50 23.57 -6.82
C ALA A 7 -16.11 23.71 -8.24
N ASP A 8 -15.47 23.14 -9.27
CA ASP A 8 -15.76 23.41 -10.68
C ASP A 8 -16.10 22.16 -11.51
N ARG A 9 -16.55 21.05 -10.89
CA ARG A 9 -16.82 19.74 -11.53
C ARG A 9 -15.61 19.08 -12.22
N ARG A 10 -14.44 19.73 -12.26
CA ARG A 10 -13.23 19.20 -12.90
C ARG A 10 -12.46 18.26 -11.98
N TYR A 11 -12.52 18.53 -10.68
CA TYR A 11 -11.84 17.73 -9.67
C TYR A 11 -12.85 17.02 -8.78
N LEU A 12 -12.57 15.77 -8.43
CA LEU A 12 -13.32 15.03 -7.41
C LEU A 12 -12.93 15.54 -6.01
N THR A 13 -11.62 15.71 -5.78
CA THR A 13 -11.08 16.23 -4.52
C THR A 13 -9.68 16.81 -4.72
N GLN A 14 -9.28 17.72 -3.83
CA GLN A 14 -7.98 18.40 -3.89
C GLN A 14 -7.43 18.65 -2.48
N TYR A 15 -6.11 18.67 -2.32
CA TYR A 15 -5.44 18.94 -1.05
C TYR A 15 -4.49 20.14 -1.17
N TRP A 16 -4.68 21.12 -0.29
CA TRP A 16 -3.82 22.30 -0.15
C TRP A 16 -2.90 22.14 1.08
N ASP A 17 -1.59 22.29 0.89
CA ASP A 17 -0.60 22.15 1.98
C ASP A 17 -0.30 23.45 2.76
N GLY A 18 -1.02 24.53 2.45
CA GLY A 18 -0.77 25.86 3.01
C GLY A 18 -0.02 26.80 2.05
N GLY A 19 0.69 26.27 1.06
CA GLY A 19 1.42 27.06 0.05
C GLY A 19 1.13 26.68 -1.40
N ARG A 20 0.76 25.43 -1.67
CA ARG A 20 0.45 24.92 -3.02
C ARG A 20 -0.58 23.78 -3.00
N TRP A 21 -1.18 23.55 -4.16
CA TRP A 21 -2.01 22.37 -4.40
C TRP A 21 -1.10 21.16 -4.60
N LEU A 22 -1.08 20.30 -3.60
CA LEU A 22 -0.18 19.15 -3.55
C LEU A 22 -0.79 17.92 -4.22
N ILE A 23 -2.09 17.74 -4.05
CA ILE A 23 -2.81 16.57 -4.58
C ILE A 23 -4.06 17.07 -5.28
N LEU A 24 -4.30 16.59 -6.50
CA LEU A 24 -5.55 16.82 -7.20
C LEU A 24 -6.01 15.50 -7.78
N LEU A 25 -7.30 15.19 -7.64
CA LEU A 25 -7.91 14.02 -8.24
C LEU A 25 -9.00 14.46 -9.20
N THR A 26 -8.96 13.95 -10.43
CA THR A 26 -10.06 13.99 -11.39
C THR A 26 -10.67 12.60 -11.53
N GLU A 27 -11.66 12.43 -12.41
CA GLU A 27 -12.23 11.11 -12.72
C GLU A 27 -11.21 10.15 -13.37
N SER A 28 -10.21 10.69 -14.06
CA SER A 28 -9.28 9.90 -14.89
C SER A 28 -7.81 10.06 -14.51
N ALA A 29 -7.45 11.03 -13.67
CA ALA A 29 -6.05 11.31 -13.34
C ALA A 29 -5.85 11.71 -11.88
N LEU A 30 -4.70 11.33 -11.34
CA LEU A 30 -4.18 11.78 -10.06
C LEU A 30 -2.98 12.70 -10.32
N ARG A 31 -3.01 13.91 -9.76
CA ARG A 31 -1.82 14.76 -9.66
C ARG A 31 -1.16 14.58 -8.30
N LEU A 32 0.13 14.26 -8.31
CA LEU A 32 0.99 14.32 -7.14
C LEU A 32 2.03 15.42 -7.36
N GLU A 33 2.02 16.42 -6.49
CA GLU A 33 2.74 17.69 -6.65
C GLU A 33 2.47 18.34 -8.01
N ASN A 34 3.41 18.19 -8.96
CA ASN A 34 3.37 18.77 -10.30
C ASN A 34 3.23 17.72 -11.41
N THR A 35 3.09 16.43 -11.06
CA THR A 35 3.03 15.33 -12.00
C THR A 35 1.62 14.78 -12.10
N TRP A 36 1.05 14.81 -13.29
CA TRP A 36 -0.23 14.16 -13.60
C TRP A 36 0.02 12.72 -14.03
N ILE A 37 -0.69 11.77 -13.42
CA ILE A 37 -0.68 10.35 -13.79
C ILE A 37 -2.11 9.94 -14.10
N ALA A 38 -2.35 9.35 -15.27
CA ALA A 38 -3.65 8.76 -15.57
C ALA A 38 -3.90 7.54 -14.66
N LEU A 39 -5.09 7.44 -14.08
CA LEU A 39 -5.42 6.36 -13.13
C LEU A 39 -5.31 4.98 -13.77
N ASP A 40 -5.65 4.88 -15.06
CA ASP A 40 -5.57 3.63 -15.81
C ASP A 40 -4.12 3.24 -16.15
N ASP A 41 -3.18 4.19 -16.12
CA ASP A 41 -1.76 3.92 -16.37
C ASP A 41 -1.00 3.56 -15.09
N ILE A 42 -1.58 3.70 -13.89
CA ILE A 42 -0.91 3.35 -12.64
C ILE A 42 -0.79 1.83 -12.53
N ALA A 43 0.41 1.27 -12.74
CA ALA A 43 0.68 -0.15 -12.63
C ALA A 43 0.92 -0.61 -11.19
N GLU A 44 1.52 0.26 -10.37
CA GLU A 44 1.86 -0.06 -8.99
C GLU A 44 1.54 1.07 -8.02
N VAL A 45 1.22 0.71 -6.79
CA VAL A 45 1.04 1.67 -5.69
C VAL A 45 1.69 1.17 -4.41
N ALA A 46 2.34 2.08 -3.69
CA ALA A 46 2.89 1.86 -2.36
C ALA A 46 2.61 3.08 -1.48
N TYR A 47 2.30 2.84 -0.22
CA TYR A 47 2.16 3.93 0.75
C TYR A 47 2.48 3.42 2.16
N TRP A 48 3.13 4.28 2.94
CA TRP A 48 3.63 3.89 4.25
C TRP A 48 3.66 5.06 5.22
N SER A 49 3.52 4.72 6.50
CA SER A 49 3.79 5.59 7.63
C SER A 49 4.77 4.87 8.55
N ARG A 50 5.99 5.41 8.65
CA ARG A 50 7.12 4.82 9.39
C ARG A 50 7.49 5.69 10.58
N THR A 51 7.64 5.11 11.76
CA THR A 51 8.01 5.85 12.98
C THR A 51 9.45 5.55 13.37
N TYR A 52 10.34 6.53 13.28
CA TYR A 52 11.71 6.41 13.76
C TYR A 52 11.79 6.84 15.22
N MET A 53 12.22 5.92 16.08
CA MET A 53 12.67 6.26 17.42
C MET A 53 14.14 6.64 17.37
N SER A 54 14.45 7.91 17.61
CA SER A 54 15.82 8.35 17.87
C SER A 54 16.04 8.33 19.37
N PHE A 55 16.88 7.41 19.84
CA PHE A 55 17.38 7.41 21.22
C PHE A 55 18.52 8.44 21.31
N GLY A 56 18.14 9.72 21.42
CA GLY A 56 19.08 10.83 21.61
C GLY A 56 19.71 10.82 23.00
N THR A 57 20.90 11.41 23.11
CA THR A 57 21.67 11.65 24.34
C THR A 57 20.84 12.30 25.45
N PRO A 58 21.22 12.17 26.75
CA PRO A 58 20.40 12.48 27.93
C PRO A 58 19.83 13.91 28.05
N TYR A 59 20.14 14.81 27.11
CA TYR A 59 19.70 16.21 27.10
C TYR A 59 18.53 16.51 26.16
N TYR A 60 18.09 15.56 25.34
CA TYR A 60 16.92 15.73 24.47
C TYR A 60 15.94 14.57 24.67
N ALA A 61 14.71 14.90 25.12
CA ALA A 61 13.64 13.91 25.16
C ALA A 61 13.46 13.28 23.76
N PRO A 62 13.42 11.94 23.64
CA PRO A 62 13.25 11.28 22.36
C PRO A 62 11.91 11.70 21.76
N ARG A 63 11.95 12.40 20.62
CA ARG A 63 10.75 12.72 19.84
C ARG A 63 10.64 11.74 18.69
N PRO A 64 9.56 10.94 18.61
CA PRO A 64 9.36 10.05 17.48
C PRO A 64 9.24 10.89 16.20
N ARG A 65 10.03 10.54 15.19
CA ARG A 65 9.92 11.12 13.84
C ARG A 65 9.05 10.20 13.00
N VAL A 66 7.92 10.67 12.51
CA VAL A 66 7.08 9.89 11.59
C VAL A 66 7.32 10.35 10.16
N GLU A 67 7.73 9.43 9.31
CA GLU A 67 7.84 9.62 7.87
C GLU A 67 6.65 9.00 7.16
N ARG A 68 6.06 9.74 6.23
CA ARG A 68 4.96 9.25 5.40
C ARG A 68 5.24 9.50 3.94
N ALA A 69 4.85 8.58 3.09
CA ALA A 69 4.89 8.81 1.66
C ALA A 69 3.84 7.98 0.93
N PHE A 70 3.53 8.44 -0.28
CA PHE A 70 2.67 7.80 -1.23
C PHE A 70 3.40 7.74 -2.57
N SER A 71 3.44 6.57 -3.20
CA SER A 71 4.18 6.34 -4.42
C SER A 71 3.32 5.58 -5.41
N VAL A 72 3.37 6.00 -6.66
CA VAL A 72 2.77 5.29 -7.80
C VAL A 72 3.82 5.05 -8.86
N THR A 73 3.77 3.88 -9.48
CA THR A 73 4.57 3.54 -10.66
C THR A 73 3.60 3.41 -11.84
N ASP A 74 3.87 4.08 -12.95
CA ASP A 74 3.08 3.91 -14.17
C ASP A 74 3.50 2.64 -14.96
N VAL A 75 2.74 2.30 -16.00
CA VAL A 75 3.03 1.16 -16.89
C VAL A 75 4.36 1.28 -17.65
N HIS A 76 4.97 2.47 -17.69
CA HIS A 76 6.29 2.70 -18.28
C HIS A 76 7.43 2.56 -17.26
N GLY A 77 7.11 2.32 -15.99
CA GLY A 77 8.09 2.22 -14.91
C GLY A 77 8.49 3.57 -14.29
N THR A 78 7.80 4.66 -14.63
CA THR A 78 8.04 5.97 -14.04
C THR A 78 7.45 6.01 -12.64
N VAL A 79 8.31 6.23 -11.65
CA VAL A 79 7.90 6.32 -10.24
C VAL A 79 7.67 7.79 -9.88
N THR A 80 6.46 8.10 -9.40
CA THR A 80 6.15 9.38 -8.77
C THR A 80 5.89 9.17 -7.29
N THR A 81 6.73 9.77 -6.45
CA THR A 81 6.62 9.70 -4.99
C THR A 81 6.33 11.07 -4.41
N LEU A 82 5.25 11.16 -3.64
CA LEU A 82 4.96 12.30 -2.78
C LEU A 82 5.43 11.96 -1.35
N ALA A 83 6.58 12.51 -0.97
CA ALA A 83 7.08 12.42 0.40
C ALA A 83 6.44 13.52 1.26
N MET A 84 5.84 13.14 2.38
CA MET A 84 5.24 14.06 3.36
C MET A 84 6.22 14.39 4.50
N ASN A 85 7.51 14.32 4.20
CA ASN A 85 8.62 14.50 5.14
C ASN A 85 9.11 15.97 5.16
N TRP A 86 8.19 16.93 5.21
CA TRP A 86 8.55 18.34 5.10
C TRP A 86 9.42 18.83 6.28
N PRO A 87 10.48 19.62 6.00
CA PRO A 87 11.38 20.15 7.03
C PRO A 87 10.63 20.92 8.12
N GLY A 88 11.09 20.82 9.37
CA GLY A 88 10.66 21.70 10.46
C GLY A 88 9.49 21.19 11.32
N TYR A 89 8.79 20.12 10.91
CA TYR A 89 7.68 19.57 11.70
C TYR A 89 7.91 18.09 12.02
N PHE A 90 8.00 17.78 13.32
CA PHE A 90 7.67 16.48 13.89
C PHE A 90 6.28 16.02 13.39
N ASP A 91 5.88 14.77 13.67
CA ASP A 91 4.56 14.27 13.25
C ASP A 91 3.44 15.32 13.51
N ASN A 92 2.70 15.71 12.47
CA ASN A 92 1.68 16.75 12.55
C ASN A 92 0.36 16.29 11.90
N ASP A 93 -0.73 16.92 12.33
CA ASP A 93 -2.09 16.51 11.92
C ASP A 93 -2.33 16.70 10.43
N GLU A 94 -1.76 17.73 9.82
CA GLU A 94 -1.92 18.01 8.38
C GLU A 94 -1.32 16.88 7.53
N LYS A 95 -0.09 16.44 7.82
CA LYS A 95 0.55 15.30 7.15
C LYS A 95 -0.27 14.03 7.30
N ARG A 96 -0.83 13.80 8.50
CA ARG A 96 -1.72 12.66 8.76
C ARG A 96 -2.99 12.73 7.91
N VAL A 97 -3.62 13.90 7.81
CA VAL A 97 -4.84 14.11 7.02
C VAL A 97 -4.57 13.97 5.52
N ALA A 98 -3.46 14.51 5.00
CA ALA A 98 -3.03 14.33 3.61
C ALA A 98 -2.81 12.84 3.28
N PHE A 99 -2.07 12.15 4.14
CA PHE A 99 -1.77 10.73 3.98
C PHE A 99 -3.05 9.88 3.98
N SER A 100 -3.91 10.06 4.98
CA SER A 100 -5.17 9.31 5.09
C SER A 100 -6.06 9.50 3.87
N GLY A 101 -6.12 10.71 3.32
CA GLY A 101 -6.88 10.97 2.10
C GLY A 101 -6.31 10.29 0.85
N LEU A 102 -4.98 10.24 0.69
CA LEU A 102 -4.36 9.47 -0.40
C LEU A 102 -4.57 7.96 -0.24
N VAL A 103 -4.50 7.43 0.98
CA VAL A 103 -4.82 6.02 1.25
C VAL A 103 -6.26 5.72 0.85
N GLU A 104 -7.20 6.62 1.14
CA GLU A 104 -8.60 6.47 0.74
C GLU A 104 -8.78 6.54 -0.79
N ILE A 105 -8.11 7.48 -1.46
CA ILE A 105 -8.09 7.57 -2.93
C ILE A 105 -7.54 6.28 -3.54
N SER A 106 -6.43 5.76 -3.01
CA SER A 106 -5.84 4.50 -3.49
C SER A 106 -6.82 3.34 -3.39
N ARG A 107 -7.40 3.13 -2.21
CA ARG A 107 -8.34 2.02 -1.95
C ARG A 107 -9.56 2.06 -2.84
N ARG A 108 -10.04 3.27 -3.18
CA ARG A 108 -11.27 3.45 -3.98
C ARG A 108 -11.02 3.48 -5.48
N MET A 109 -9.89 4.05 -5.91
CA MET A 109 -9.65 4.39 -7.32
C MET A 109 -8.47 3.64 -7.92
N ILE A 110 -7.41 3.33 -7.18
CA ILE A 110 -6.19 2.76 -7.76
C ILE A 110 -6.14 1.23 -7.56
N GLU A 111 -6.26 0.77 -6.32
CA GLU A 111 -6.16 -0.66 -5.98
C GLU A 111 -7.15 -1.55 -6.72
N PRO A 112 -8.42 -1.17 -6.96
CA PRO A 112 -9.34 -1.98 -7.75
C PRO A 112 -8.85 -2.21 -9.19
N ARG A 113 -8.33 -1.17 -9.85
CA ARG A 113 -7.81 -1.26 -11.22
C ARG A 113 -6.60 -2.17 -11.31
N ILE A 114 -5.67 -2.05 -10.35
CA ILE A 114 -4.50 -2.94 -10.25
C ILE A 114 -4.96 -4.38 -9.99
N THR A 115 -5.90 -4.57 -9.06
CA THR A 115 -6.46 -5.88 -8.72
C THR A 115 -7.09 -6.56 -9.93
N GLU A 116 -7.92 -5.86 -10.70
CA GLU A 116 -8.55 -6.37 -11.92
C GLU A 116 -7.51 -6.82 -12.96
N ARG A 117 -6.47 -6.01 -13.19
CA ARG A 117 -5.37 -6.38 -14.09
C ARG A 117 -4.63 -7.62 -13.64
N ILE A 118 -4.28 -7.70 -12.36
CA ILE A 118 -3.58 -8.88 -11.81
C ILE A 118 -4.48 -10.13 -11.92
N LEU A 119 -5.77 -10.02 -11.58
CA LEU A 119 -6.72 -11.13 -11.73
C LEU A 119 -6.81 -11.61 -13.18
N ALA A 120 -6.83 -10.70 -14.16
CA ALA A 120 -6.83 -11.04 -15.58
C ALA A 120 -5.55 -11.79 -15.97
N THR A 121 -4.38 -11.34 -15.50
CA THR A 121 -3.08 -12.01 -15.67
C THR A 121 -3.11 -13.43 -15.09
N LEU A 122 -3.59 -13.60 -13.85
CA LEU A 122 -3.72 -14.92 -13.23
C LEU A 122 -4.71 -15.83 -13.98
N HIS A 123 -5.79 -15.27 -14.54
CA HIS A 123 -6.75 -16.02 -15.36
C HIS A 123 -6.12 -16.60 -16.63
N ARG A 124 -5.16 -15.88 -17.22
CA ARG A 124 -4.37 -16.35 -18.38
C ARG A 124 -3.30 -17.38 -18.02
N GLY A 125 -3.14 -17.73 -16.74
CA GLY A 125 -2.15 -18.70 -16.27
C GLY A 125 -0.76 -18.08 -16.02
N GLU A 126 -0.64 -16.77 -16.13
CA GLU A 126 0.58 -16.05 -15.76
C GLU A 126 0.69 -15.92 -14.23
N GLN A 127 1.90 -15.65 -13.74
CA GLN A 127 2.16 -15.42 -12.32
C GLN A 127 2.27 -13.93 -12.01
N PHE A 128 1.90 -13.55 -10.79
CA PHE A 128 2.15 -12.22 -10.25
C PHE A 128 2.98 -12.33 -8.98
N THR A 129 4.06 -11.54 -8.85
CA THR A 129 4.95 -11.62 -7.69
C THR A 129 5.16 -10.25 -7.06
N VAL A 130 5.02 -10.20 -5.74
CA VAL A 130 5.44 -9.06 -4.90
C VAL A 130 6.67 -9.49 -4.10
N LYS A 131 7.76 -8.71 -4.17
CA LYS A 131 9.05 -9.06 -3.54
C LYS A 131 9.52 -7.99 -2.59
N ASP A 132 9.89 -8.41 -1.39
CA ASP A 132 10.43 -7.60 -0.30
C ASP A 132 11.77 -8.18 0.17
N GLY A 133 12.84 -7.84 -0.54
CA GLY A 133 14.17 -8.42 -0.30
C GLY A 133 14.16 -9.95 -0.45
N TRP A 134 14.32 -10.66 0.68
CA TRP A 134 14.28 -12.13 0.75
C TRP A 134 12.88 -12.70 0.91
N ALA A 135 11.93 -11.88 1.38
CA ALA A 135 10.53 -12.25 1.46
C ALA A 135 9.85 -12.01 0.11
N TYR A 136 8.88 -12.86 -0.24
CA TYR A 136 8.05 -12.65 -1.43
C TYR A 136 6.72 -13.37 -1.32
N LEU A 137 5.79 -12.96 -2.18
CA LEU A 137 4.53 -13.63 -2.45
C LEU A 137 4.34 -13.72 -3.96
N SER A 138 4.30 -14.93 -4.49
CA SER A 138 3.91 -15.25 -5.85
C SER A 138 2.51 -15.83 -5.87
N LEU A 139 1.65 -15.25 -6.69
CA LEU A 139 0.28 -15.67 -6.92
C LEU A 139 0.19 -16.39 -8.24
N HIS A 140 -0.57 -17.48 -8.24
CA HIS A 140 -0.85 -18.32 -9.39
C HIS A 140 -2.36 -18.57 -9.46
N ARG A 141 -2.80 -19.11 -10.59
CA ARG A 141 -4.20 -19.52 -10.74
C ARG A 141 -4.62 -20.55 -9.69
N ASP A 142 -3.73 -21.50 -9.36
CA ASP A 142 -4.08 -22.64 -8.52
C ASP A 142 -3.71 -22.45 -7.03
N GLY A 143 -3.05 -21.34 -6.69
CA GLY A 143 -2.69 -21.05 -5.31
C GLY A 143 -1.66 -19.95 -5.18
N MET A 144 -0.88 -20.01 -4.11
CA MET A 144 0.12 -19.01 -3.77
C MET A 144 1.39 -19.68 -3.22
N THR A 145 2.54 -19.09 -3.56
CA THR A 145 3.85 -19.46 -3.04
C THR A 145 4.41 -18.24 -2.31
N ALA A 146 4.87 -18.40 -1.08
CA ALA A 146 5.44 -17.31 -0.31
C ALA A 146 6.73 -17.73 0.38
N ARG A 147 7.61 -16.76 0.62
CA ARG A 147 8.84 -16.97 1.38
C ARG A 147 8.99 -15.91 2.45
N THR A 148 9.42 -16.35 3.64
CA THR A 148 10.01 -15.51 4.70
C THR A 148 11.38 -16.08 5.05
N LEU A 149 11.43 -17.12 5.87
CA LEU A 149 12.63 -17.93 6.14
C LEU A 149 12.70 -19.18 5.26
N ARG A 150 11.54 -19.78 4.98
CA ARG A 150 11.37 -20.95 4.12
C ARG A 150 10.29 -20.66 3.09
N THR A 151 10.30 -21.43 2.00
CA THR A 151 9.25 -21.36 0.98
C THR A 151 8.05 -22.19 1.45
N HIS A 152 6.86 -21.59 1.37
CA HIS A 152 5.58 -22.19 1.68
C HIS A 152 4.69 -22.13 0.44
N GLN A 153 3.84 -23.14 0.28
CA GLN A 153 2.81 -23.18 -0.75
C GLN A 153 1.45 -23.39 -0.07
N ALA A 154 0.42 -22.75 -0.61
CA ALA A 154 -0.94 -22.88 -0.14
C ALA A 154 -1.91 -22.84 -1.32
N ALA A 155 -2.96 -23.64 -1.27
CA ALA A 155 -4.05 -23.55 -2.23
C ALA A 155 -4.93 -22.33 -1.90
N TRP A 156 -5.74 -21.87 -2.86
CA TRP A 156 -6.70 -20.80 -2.59
C TRP A 156 -7.77 -21.20 -1.56
N SER A 157 -8.06 -22.50 -1.42
CA SER A 157 -8.94 -23.03 -0.36
C SER A 157 -8.38 -22.86 1.05
N ASP A 158 -7.06 -22.71 1.18
CA ASP A 158 -6.39 -22.53 2.47
C ASP A 158 -6.28 -21.04 2.85
N PHE A 159 -6.71 -20.12 1.99
CA PHE A 159 -6.68 -18.69 2.29
C PHE A 159 -7.55 -18.38 3.51
N TYR A 160 -6.96 -17.78 4.54
CA TYR A 160 -7.69 -17.37 5.74
C TYR A 160 -7.99 -15.88 5.72
N THR A 161 -6.95 -15.05 5.76
CA THR A 161 -7.10 -13.60 5.74
C THR A 161 -5.79 -12.91 5.35
N VAL A 162 -5.90 -11.64 5.01
CA VAL A 162 -4.78 -10.72 4.86
C VAL A 162 -5.05 -9.47 5.68
N ASP A 163 -4.06 -9.04 6.45
CA ASP A 163 -4.11 -7.80 7.20
C ASP A 163 -3.14 -6.80 6.57
N VAL A 164 -3.66 -5.68 6.09
CA VAL A 164 -2.87 -4.60 5.49
C VAL A 164 -3.02 -3.35 6.34
N ASN A 165 -1.97 -3.04 7.08
CA ASN A 165 -1.91 -1.85 7.90
C ASN A 165 -0.74 -0.95 7.46
N PRO A 166 -1.02 0.15 6.73
CA PRO A 166 0.02 1.09 6.33
C PRO A 166 0.47 2.02 7.48
N TYR A 167 -0.25 2.01 8.60
CA TYR A 167 0.04 2.82 9.78
C TYR A 167 0.87 1.99 10.77
N PHE A 168 1.96 2.58 11.25
CA PHE A 168 2.72 1.99 12.35
C PHE A 168 1.95 2.12 13.68
N ASN A 169 1.34 1.02 14.14
CA ASN A 169 0.50 1.00 15.36
C ASN A 169 0.87 -0.17 16.31
N ASN A 170 2.14 -0.35 16.69
CA ASN A 170 2.58 -1.38 17.66
C ASN A 170 2.44 -2.86 17.23
N MET A 171 2.45 -3.17 15.93
CA MET A 171 2.34 -4.57 15.49
C MET A 171 3.67 -5.34 15.49
N ASP A 172 4.81 -4.64 15.51
CA ASP A 172 6.15 -5.19 15.73
C ASP A 172 7.11 -4.04 16.15
N PRO A 173 7.74 -4.09 17.34
CA PRO A 173 8.70 -3.06 17.76
C PRO A 173 10.00 -3.05 16.93
N ILE A 174 10.29 -4.12 16.18
CA ILE A 174 11.45 -4.25 15.29
C ILE A 174 11.15 -3.62 13.93
N GLU A 175 9.94 -3.80 13.41
CA GLU A 175 9.51 -3.23 12.14
C GLU A 175 8.74 -1.93 12.34
N LEU A 176 9.49 -0.84 12.24
CA LEU A 176 8.98 0.52 12.40
C LEU A 176 8.08 1.02 11.24
N THR A 177 7.61 0.12 10.36
CA THR A 177 6.88 0.42 9.11
C THR A 177 5.50 -0.22 9.05
N GLY A 178 4.65 0.25 8.13
CA GLY A 178 3.42 -0.45 7.76
C GLY A 178 3.69 -1.83 7.14
N GLN A 179 2.74 -2.76 7.31
CA GLN A 179 2.88 -4.16 6.88
C GLN A 179 1.62 -4.71 6.21
N ALA A 180 1.83 -5.68 5.30
CA ALA A 180 0.83 -6.58 4.76
C ALA A 180 1.16 -8.01 5.21
N ARG A 181 0.31 -8.62 6.03
CA ARG A 181 0.50 -9.97 6.61
C ARG A 181 -0.53 -10.93 6.03
N LEU A 182 -0.07 -11.99 5.38
CA LEU A 182 -0.90 -13.05 4.82
C LEU A 182 -0.98 -14.25 5.75
N TRP A 183 -2.19 -14.69 6.05
CA TRP A 183 -2.47 -15.85 6.86
C TRP A 183 -3.22 -16.92 6.06
N VAL A 184 -2.84 -18.17 6.27
CA VAL A 184 -3.49 -19.36 5.69
C VAL A 184 -3.94 -20.32 6.78
N THR A 185 -4.93 -21.15 6.51
CA THR A 185 -5.37 -22.21 7.42
C THR A 185 -4.61 -23.49 7.13
N ARG A 186 -3.93 -24.05 8.15
CA ARG A 186 -3.30 -25.37 8.06
C ARG A 186 -3.71 -26.21 9.26
N GLY A 187 -4.28 -27.39 9.00
CA GLY A 187 -4.81 -28.26 10.08
C GLY A 187 -5.87 -27.57 10.95
N GLY A 188 -6.69 -26.70 10.34
CA GLY A 188 -7.73 -25.93 11.04
C GLY A 188 -7.25 -24.74 11.87
N LYS A 189 -5.95 -24.39 11.82
CA LYS A 189 -5.37 -23.26 12.55
C LYS A 189 -4.81 -22.19 11.61
N PRO A 190 -4.93 -20.89 11.92
CA PRO A 190 -4.25 -19.83 11.19
C PRO A 190 -2.72 -19.89 11.34
N HIS A 191 -2.01 -19.73 10.23
CA HIS A 191 -0.55 -19.63 10.17
C HIS A 191 -0.13 -18.46 9.30
N LEU A 192 0.83 -17.66 9.79
CA LEU A 192 1.44 -16.59 9.00
C LEU A 192 2.24 -17.21 7.87
N MET A 193 1.85 -16.91 6.64
CA MET A 193 2.53 -17.42 5.44
C MET A 193 3.69 -16.48 5.06
N THR A 194 3.42 -15.18 5.03
CA THR A 194 4.43 -14.13 4.81
C THR A 194 3.98 -12.76 5.32
N GLY A 195 4.96 -11.88 5.53
CA GLY A 195 4.76 -10.46 5.81
C GLY A 195 5.60 -9.64 4.83
N LEU A 196 5.04 -8.55 4.32
CA LEU A 196 5.71 -7.62 3.41
C LEU A 196 5.54 -6.19 3.93
N THR A 197 6.55 -5.34 3.78
CA THR A 197 6.39 -3.92 4.10
C THR A 197 5.46 -3.23 3.09
N THR A 198 4.63 -2.28 3.54
CA THR A 198 3.78 -1.49 2.62
C THR A 198 4.56 -0.48 1.78
N MET A 199 5.88 -0.39 1.98
CA MET A 199 6.80 0.32 1.09
C MET A 199 7.02 -0.42 -0.24
N VAL A 200 6.78 -1.73 -0.26
CA VAL A 200 6.95 -2.54 -1.48
C VAL A 200 5.77 -2.27 -2.42
N PRO A 201 6.02 -2.01 -3.71
CA PRO A 201 4.97 -1.82 -4.71
C PRO A 201 3.95 -2.96 -4.68
N ASN A 202 2.67 -2.59 -4.65
CA ASN A 202 1.50 -3.47 -4.61
C ASN A 202 1.33 -4.34 -3.35
N ALA A 203 2.17 -4.22 -2.32
CA ALA A 203 1.93 -4.90 -1.04
C ALA A 203 0.60 -4.46 -0.40
N VAL A 204 0.24 -3.18 -0.57
CA VAL A 204 -1.04 -2.62 -0.09
C VAL A 204 -2.25 -3.18 -0.85
N VAL A 205 -2.08 -3.51 -2.13
CA VAL A 205 -3.12 -4.06 -3.02
C VAL A 205 -3.54 -5.46 -2.57
N LEU A 206 -2.68 -6.19 -1.85
CA LEU A 206 -2.96 -7.54 -1.36
C LEU A 206 -4.25 -7.61 -0.53
N GLY A 207 -4.60 -6.53 0.16
CA GLY A 207 -5.81 -6.44 0.98
C GLY A 207 -7.11 -6.68 0.21
N SER A 208 -7.18 -6.23 -1.04
CA SER A 208 -8.32 -6.46 -1.92
C SER A 208 -8.09 -7.62 -2.89
N LEU A 209 -6.85 -7.81 -3.34
CA LEU A 209 -6.47 -8.83 -4.31
C LEU A 209 -6.61 -10.26 -3.79
N LEU A 210 -6.09 -10.58 -2.59
CA LEU A 210 -6.10 -11.97 -2.10
C LEU A 210 -7.51 -12.49 -1.84
N PRO A 211 -8.43 -11.73 -1.21
CA PRO A 211 -9.83 -12.14 -1.11
C PRO A 211 -10.50 -12.33 -2.48
N ALA A 212 -10.17 -11.48 -3.47
CA ALA A 212 -10.72 -11.62 -4.82
C ALA A 212 -10.22 -12.89 -5.52
N CYS A 213 -8.92 -13.19 -5.41
CA CYS A 213 -8.34 -14.44 -5.90
C CYS A 213 -8.97 -15.67 -5.21
N ALA A 214 -9.09 -15.66 -3.88
CA ALA A 214 -9.71 -16.76 -3.14
C ALA A 214 -11.15 -17.03 -3.59
N ARG A 215 -11.96 -15.97 -3.77
CA ARG A 215 -13.32 -16.10 -4.32
C ARG A 215 -13.34 -16.65 -5.75
N ARG A 216 -12.38 -16.26 -6.58
CA ARG A 216 -12.37 -16.58 -8.01
C ARG A 216 -11.78 -17.96 -8.31
N PHE A 217 -10.81 -18.39 -7.52
CA PHE A 217 -9.99 -19.58 -7.78
C PHE A 217 -10.10 -20.67 -6.70
N GLY A 218 -10.56 -20.34 -5.50
CA GLY A 218 -10.70 -21.28 -4.38
C GLY A 218 -11.94 -22.17 -4.45
N ALA A 219 -12.93 -21.84 -5.28
CA ALA A 219 -14.09 -22.69 -5.53
C ALA A 219 -13.78 -23.68 -6.66
N ARG A 220 -13.05 -24.75 -6.32
CA ARG A 220 -12.91 -25.96 -7.13
C ARG A 220 -12.96 -27.19 -6.25
#